data_AF-A0A621B6Y8-F1
#
_entry.id   AF-A0A621B6Y8-F1
#
_cell.length_a   1.000
_cell.length_b   1.000
_cell.length_c   1.000
_cell.angle_alpha   90.00
_cell.angle_beta   90.00
_cell.angle_gamma   90.00
#
_symmetry.space_group_name_H-M   'P 1'
#
loop_
_entity.id
_entity.type
_entity.pdbx_description
1 polymer ?
#
loop_
_entity_poly.entity_id
_entity_poly.type
_entity_poly.pdbx_seq_one_letter_code
_entity_poly.pdbx_strand_id
1 'polypeptide(L)'
;MTLPKIKHVRAWFIGGATAEKGAGGGDYHDQGGNHWIDDHIATPMSKYRDYEQSRQSFGINVLGTLIVEVEAENGQTGFAV
;
A
#
# COMPACT_ATOMS: atom_id res chain seq x y z
N MET A 1 25.28 -10.28 25.50
CA MET A 1 24.14 -9.38 25.24
C MET A 1 22.87 -10.22 25.39
N THR A 2 21.93 -9.81 26.25
CA THR A 2 20.61 -10.44 26.36
C THR A 2 19.62 -9.73 25.43
N LEU A 3 18.82 -10.48 24.68
CA LEU A 3 17.82 -9.94 23.76
C LEU A 3 16.41 -10.06 24.36
N PRO A 4 15.55 -9.04 24.22
CA PRO A 4 14.18 -9.09 24.71
C PRO A 4 13.34 -10.09 23.90
N LYS A 5 12.19 -10.48 24.45
CA LYS A 5 11.16 -11.24 23.71
C LYS A 5 10.18 -10.27 23.05
N ILE A 6 9.51 -10.73 21.99
CA ILE A 6 8.42 -9.98 21.37
C ILE A 6 7.20 -10.03 22.29
N LYS A 7 6.52 -8.89 22.45
CA LYS A 7 5.37 -8.69 23.34
C LYS A 7 4.07 -8.44 22.56
N HIS A 8 4.07 -7.50 21.63
CA HIS A 8 2.88 -7.11 20.87
C HIS A 8 3.17 -7.00 19.37
N VAL A 9 2.13 -7.25 18.56
CA VAL A 9 2.09 -6.95 17.13
C VAL A 9 0.85 -6.13 16.85
N ARG A 10 1.00 -5.04 16.11
CA ARG A 10 -0.08 -4.10 15.75
C ARG A 10 -0.03 -3.83 14.26
N ALA A 11 -1.20 -3.63 13.66
CA ALA A 11 -1.34 -3.34 12.24
C ALA A 11 -2.25 -2.12 12.01
N TRP A 12 -1.88 -1.29 11.05
CA TRP A 12 -2.64 -0.14 10.56
C TRP A 12 -2.66 -0.14 9.04
N PHE A 13 -3.53 0.67 8.44
CA PHE A 13 -3.51 0.91 7.01
C PHE A 13 -3.80 2.37 6.68
N ILE A 14 -3.28 2.79 5.53
CA ILE A 14 -3.66 4.04 4.83
C ILE A 14 -3.92 3.71 3.37
N GLY A 15 -4.62 4.57 2.65
CA GLY A 15 -4.89 4.33 1.24
C GLY A 15 -5.92 3.23 0.97
N GLY A 16 -5.99 2.82 -0.28
CA GLY A 16 -6.90 1.75 -0.70
C GLY A 16 -8.35 2.20 -0.84
N ALA A 17 -9.26 1.23 -0.93
CA ALA A 17 -10.68 1.51 -1.26
C ALA A 17 -11.49 2.09 -0.09
N THR A 18 -11.04 1.93 1.15
CA THR A 18 -11.78 2.34 2.36
C THR A 18 -11.10 3.47 3.14
N ALA A 19 -10.11 4.13 2.55
CA ALA A 19 -9.45 5.32 3.08
C ALA A 19 -9.26 6.38 1.98
N GLU A 20 -8.41 7.37 2.23
CA GLU A 20 -8.05 8.40 1.24
C GLU A 20 -7.28 7.77 0.07
N LYS A 21 -7.82 7.86 -1.16
CA LYS A 21 -7.13 7.45 -2.38
C LYS A 21 -5.92 8.34 -2.66
N GLY A 22 -4.88 7.76 -3.24
CA GLY A 22 -3.66 8.50 -3.56
C GLY A 22 -2.74 8.72 -2.36
N ALA A 23 -2.86 7.89 -1.31
CA ALA A 23 -2.07 8.03 -0.08
C ALA A 23 -0.59 7.67 -0.25
N GLY A 24 -0.22 7.00 -1.35
CA GLY A 24 1.11 6.45 -1.57
C GLY A 24 1.51 5.45 -0.48
N GLY A 25 2.76 5.57 0.00
CA GLY A 25 3.32 4.66 1.00
C GLY A 25 3.92 3.40 0.39
N GLY A 26 3.58 2.23 0.95
CA GLY A 26 3.99 0.92 0.46
C GLY A 26 3.25 0.48 -0.81
N ASP A 27 2.02 0.94 -1.05
CA ASP A 27 1.36 0.74 -2.35
C ASP A 27 1.81 1.80 -3.36
N TYR A 28 2.79 1.45 -4.17
CA TYR A 28 3.34 2.31 -5.21
C TYR A 28 2.27 2.82 -6.20
N HIS A 29 1.17 2.08 -6.37
CA HIS A 29 0.13 2.39 -7.33
C HIS A 29 -0.98 3.27 -6.78
N ASP A 30 -1.03 3.49 -5.46
CA ASP A 30 -2.02 4.37 -4.83
C ASP A 30 -1.57 5.83 -4.92
N GLN A 31 -1.52 6.34 -6.15
CA GLN A 31 -1.14 7.73 -6.49
C GLN A 31 -2.37 8.54 -6.89
N GLY A 32 -2.23 9.88 -6.89
CA GLY A 32 -3.22 10.78 -7.47
C GLY A 32 -3.26 10.72 -9.01
N GLY A 33 -4.13 11.54 -9.61
CA GLY A 33 -4.21 11.69 -11.07
C GLY A 33 -2.96 12.33 -11.69
N ASN A 34 -2.83 12.22 -13.03
CA ASN A 34 -1.68 12.71 -13.82
C ASN A 34 -0.32 12.08 -13.44
N HIS A 35 -0.33 10.97 -12.71
CA HIS A 35 0.89 10.26 -12.33
C HIS A 35 1.31 9.29 -13.42
N TRP A 36 2.58 9.37 -13.86
CA TRP A 36 3.12 8.56 -14.97
C TRP A 36 2.90 7.05 -14.80
N ILE A 37 2.88 6.58 -13.55
CA ILE A 37 2.66 5.18 -13.22
C ILE A 37 1.27 4.69 -13.69
N ASP A 38 0.32 5.58 -13.94
CA ASP A 38 -1.04 5.23 -14.35
C ASP A 38 -1.40 5.68 -15.78
N ASP A 39 -0.45 6.22 -16.54
CA ASP A 39 -0.71 6.80 -17.87
C ASP A 39 -0.51 5.77 -18.99
N HIS A 40 -1.59 5.12 -19.41
CA HIS A 40 -1.65 4.19 -20.56
C HIS A 40 -0.56 3.10 -20.51
N ILE A 41 -0.33 2.52 -19.34
CA ILE A 41 0.64 1.43 -19.16
C ILE A 41 0.02 0.11 -19.61
N ALA A 42 0.70 -0.62 -20.48
CA ALA A 42 0.25 -1.95 -20.93
C ALA A 42 0.13 -2.93 -19.74
N THR A 43 -1.02 -3.60 -19.62
CA THR A 43 -1.32 -4.58 -18.57
C THR A 43 -2.16 -5.74 -19.11
N PRO A 44 -2.37 -6.83 -18.34
CA PRO A 44 -3.32 -7.87 -18.73
C PRO A 44 -4.76 -7.37 -18.98
N MET A 45 -5.13 -6.22 -18.39
CA MET A 45 -6.45 -5.61 -18.53
C MET A 45 -6.51 -4.55 -19.64
N SER A 46 -5.38 -4.06 -20.16
CA SER A 46 -5.38 -2.96 -21.14
C SER A 46 -5.94 -3.34 -22.51
N LYS A 47 -6.22 -4.63 -22.75
CA LYS A 47 -6.97 -5.12 -23.93
C LYS A 47 -8.45 -4.74 -23.92
N TYR A 48 -8.98 -4.32 -22.76
CA TYR A 48 -10.36 -3.87 -22.61
C TYR A 48 -10.38 -2.35 -22.62
N ARG A 49 -11.19 -1.75 -23.51
CA ARG A 49 -11.27 -0.29 -23.68
C ARG A 49 -11.57 0.45 -22.37
N ASP A 50 -12.39 -0.12 -21.50
CA ASP A 50 -12.76 0.47 -20.21
C ASP A 50 -11.58 0.56 -19.23
N TYR A 51 -10.51 -0.21 -19.46
CA TYR A 51 -9.37 -0.37 -18.56
C TYR A 51 -8.01 -0.06 -19.20
N GLU A 52 -8.01 0.38 -20.46
CA GLU A 52 -6.79 0.61 -21.25
C GLU A 52 -6.00 1.83 -20.76
N GLN A 53 -6.70 2.94 -20.51
CA GLN A 53 -6.04 4.22 -20.21
C GLN A 53 -5.43 4.28 -18.81
N SER A 54 -6.05 3.65 -17.82
CA SER A 54 -5.68 3.79 -16.41
C SER A 54 -5.70 2.44 -15.74
N ARG A 55 -4.61 2.11 -15.02
CA ARG A 55 -4.55 0.92 -14.18
C ARG A 55 -5.41 1.08 -12.92
N GLN A 56 -5.57 2.31 -12.43
CA GLN A 56 -6.51 2.61 -11.34
C GLN A 56 -7.97 2.28 -11.71
N SER A 57 -8.34 2.37 -12.99
CA SER A 57 -9.72 2.07 -13.44
C SER A 57 -10.15 0.62 -13.21
N PHE A 58 -9.21 -0.34 -13.22
CA PHE A 58 -9.50 -1.74 -12.87
C PHE A 58 -9.15 -2.08 -11.41
N GLY A 59 -8.79 -1.07 -10.61
CA GLY A 59 -8.59 -1.22 -9.17
C GLY A 59 -7.21 -1.69 -8.75
N ILE A 60 -6.13 -1.38 -9.48
CA ILE A 60 -4.77 -1.73 -9.05
C ILE A 60 -4.39 -1.15 -7.66
N ASN A 61 -5.04 -0.05 -7.24
CA ASN A 61 -4.79 0.66 -5.98
C ASN A 61 -5.88 0.45 -4.92
N VAL A 62 -6.62 -0.66 -4.96
CA VAL A 62 -7.67 -0.92 -3.96
C VAL A 62 -7.14 -1.36 -2.59
N LEU A 63 -5.89 -1.82 -2.53
CA LEU A 63 -5.28 -2.38 -1.32
C LEU A 63 -4.76 -1.30 -0.37
N GLY A 64 -3.98 -0.34 -0.89
CA GLY A 64 -3.31 0.65 -0.05
C GLY A 64 -2.14 0.04 0.73
N THR A 65 -1.63 0.81 1.70
CA THR A 65 -0.42 0.47 2.47
C THR A 65 -0.77 -0.19 3.79
N LEU A 66 -0.13 -1.32 4.08
CA LEU A 66 -0.14 -1.96 5.39
C LEU A 66 1.05 -1.46 6.22
N ILE A 67 0.82 -1.08 7.48
CA ILE A 67 1.88 -0.77 8.43
C ILE A 67 1.84 -1.80 9.54
N VAL A 68 2.96 -2.46 9.83
CA VAL A 68 3.09 -3.43 10.93
C VAL A 68 4.15 -2.96 11.91
N GLU A 69 3.79 -2.86 13.18
CA GLU A 69 4.71 -2.58 14.29
C GLU A 69 4.78 -3.79 15.22
N VAL A 70 5.99 -4.13 15.64
CA VAL A 70 6.27 -5.15 16.65
C VAL A 70 6.94 -4.48 17.85
N GLU A 71 6.40 -4.71 19.04
CA GLU A 71 6.92 -4.20 20.32
C GLU A 71 7.54 -5.35 21.12
N ALA A 72 8.73 -5.15 21.67
CA ALA A 72 9.41 -6.07 22.55
C ALA A 72 9.08 -5.81 24.03
N GLU A 73 9.34 -6.79 24.91
CA GLU A 73 9.06 -6.69 26.36
C GLU A 73 9.78 -5.52 27.05
N ASN A 74 10.89 -5.05 26.49
CA ASN A 74 11.64 -3.89 26.97
C ASN A 74 11.15 -2.55 26.38
N GLY A 75 10.03 -2.55 25.66
CA GLY A 75 9.40 -1.36 25.06
C GLY A 75 10.00 -0.89 23.74
N GLN A 76 11.06 -1.54 23.22
CA GLN A 76 11.56 -1.21 21.88
C GLN A 76 10.55 -1.64 20.81
N THR A 77 10.36 -0.80 19.79
CA THR A 77 9.53 -1.12 18.63
C THR A 77 10.36 -1.17 17.35
N GLY A 78 9.90 -1.99 16.41
CA GLY A 78 10.34 -2.02 15.02
C GLY A 78 9.13 -2.12 14.10
N PHE A 79 9.18 -1.50 12.92
CA PHE A 79 8.05 -1.49 12.00
C PHE A 79 8.48 -1.58 10.53
N ALA A 80 7.51 -1.88 9.66
CA ALA A 80 7.67 -1.87 8.20
C ALA A 80 6.37 -1.41 7.50
N VAL A 81 6.52 -1.01 6.24
CA VAL A 81 5.45 -0.61 5.29
C VAL A 81 5.59 -1.35 3.97
#